data_AF-A0AAD7HRP6-F1
#
_entry.id   AF-A0AAD7HRP6-F1
#
_cell.length_a   1.000
_cell.length_b   1.000
_cell.length_c   1.000
_cell.angle_alpha   90.00
_cell.angle_beta   90.00
_cell.angle_gamma   90.00
#
_symmetry.space_group_name_H-M   'P 1'
#
loop_
_entity.id
_entity.type
_entity.pdbx_description
1 polymer ?
#
loop_
_entity_poly.entity_id
_entity_poly.type
_entity_poly.pdbx_seq_one_letter_code
_entity_poly.pdbx_strand_id
1 'polypeptide(L)'
;MRVLKFAQNLFLHVAPNNTAFCATLEGVLAAMGFQLEHQRRRRPSRSSSSSRSCTPVRGQKRAREPTPEPVEVPFPEPPPRTRPSEHLRKCCPGCFGDLKYNPAEVADLMVCLDACFTEKKNKSHRDPPKFHPHSRFVPESVARKTEEYVESVRQQKKKTKRPKKNNGVVVDVEEDEDCYEHGLPLPCSVLDGCEASFKAADEKREKASTDFFEDTALMALLCRHDRVLFVVNMHSAGEKQFNVVALMETLFQHLPLNIRVGLLYDIACSFERSCRKWGFLSRFLERLAFAVSVFHAFGHEWACQLLYHPRKRIGFGFTNGEGCERFWHSISHLIAHLRICAYHNRLYTLDSQMEHAAEASLTLKGLHYVHGWKMLEMR
;
A
#
# COMPACT_ATOMS: atom_id res chain seq x y z
N MET A 1 -11.22 -13.76 -26.56
CA MET A 1 -10.54 -12.46 -26.78
C MET A 1 -9.09 -12.61 -26.35
N ARG A 2 -8.08 -12.44 -27.23
CA ARG A 2 -6.66 -12.54 -26.84
C ARG A 2 -6.22 -11.26 -26.13
N VAL A 3 -6.43 -11.22 -24.81
CA VAL A 3 -6.35 -10.01 -23.94
C VAL A 3 -4.99 -9.31 -24.02
N LEU A 4 -3.89 -10.05 -24.14
CA LEU A 4 -2.53 -9.51 -24.28
C LEU A 4 -2.34 -8.63 -25.52
N LYS A 5 -2.92 -9.03 -26.66
CA LYS A 5 -2.82 -8.27 -27.92
C LYS A 5 -3.69 -7.01 -27.89
N PHE A 6 -4.79 -7.05 -27.13
CA PHE A 6 -5.62 -5.88 -26.84
C PHE A 6 -4.91 -4.87 -25.93
N ALA A 7 -4.26 -5.34 -24.87
CA ALA A 7 -3.51 -4.48 -23.95
C ALA A 7 -2.30 -3.80 -24.62
N GLN A 8 -1.56 -4.51 -25.47
CA GLN A 8 -0.43 -3.93 -26.22
C GLN A 8 -0.88 -2.83 -27.20
N ASN A 9 -1.99 -3.03 -27.91
CA ASN A 9 -2.51 -2.03 -28.83
C ASN A 9 -3.09 -0.80 -28.10
N LEU A 10 -3.67 -0.98 -26.91
CA LEU A 10 -4.20 0.12 -26.11
C LEU A 10 -3.07 1.03 -25.59
N PHE A 11 -1.89 0.46 -25.33
CA PHE A 11 -0.73 1.19 -24.86
C PHE A 11 -0.11 2.13 -25.91
N LEU A 12 -0.29 1.83 -27.20
CA LEU A 12 0.20 2.66 -28.31
C LEU A 12 -0.65 3.92 -28.55
N HIS A 13 -1.85 3.99 -27.95
CA HIS A 13 -2.75 5.13 -28.05
C HIS A 13 -2.87 5.84 -26.69
N VAL A 14 -2.13 6.94 -26.52
CA VAL A 14 -2.05 7.72 -25.28
C VAL A 14 -3.42 8.23 -24.80
N ALA A 15 -3.64 8.09 -23.48
CA ALA A 15 -4.79 8.47 -22.65
C ALA A 15 -6.14 7.78 -22.99
N PRO A 16 -6.83 7.17 -22.01
CA PRO A 16 -8.09 6.47 -22.25
C PRO A 16 -9.22 7.50 -22.41
N ASN A 17 -9.35 8.08 -23.60
CA ASN A 17 -10.63 8.64 -24.04
C ASN A 17 -11.45 7.50 -24.66
N ASN A 18 -12.79 7.61 -24.59
CA ASN A 18 -13.70 6.58 -25.11
C ASN A 18 -13.40 6.23 -26.58
N THR A 19 -12.89 7.19 -27.34
CA THR A 19 -12.52 7.04 -28.76
C THR A 19 -11.32 6.09 -28.95
N ALA A 20 -10.29 6.19 -28.12
CA ALA A 20 -9.11 5.33 -28.17
C ALA A 20 -9.43 3.88 -27.78
N PHE A 21 -10.33 3.70 -26.80
CA PHE A 21 -10.83 2.38 -26.44
C PHE A 21 -11.62 1.74 -27.59
N CYS A 22 -12.58 2.46 -28.18
CA CYS A 22 -13.38 1.95 -29.30
C CYS A 22 -12.50 1.62 -30.51
N ALA A 23 -11.57 2.49 -30.88
CA ALA A 23 -10.65 2.25 -32.01
C ALA A 23 -9.75 1.02 -31.78
N THR A 24 -9.27 0.82 -30.54
CA THR A 24 -8.45 -0.35 -30.19
C THR A 24 -9.27 -1.64 -30.21
N LEU A 25 -10.50 -1.59 -29.69
CA LEU A 25 -11.42 -2.71 -29.71
C LEU A 25 -11.79 -3.11 -31.14
N GLU A 26 -12.12 -2.14 -31.99
CA GLU A 26 -12.39 -2.33 -33.42
C GLU A 26 -11.18 -2.95 -34.14
N GLY A 27 -9.98 -2.42 -33.93
CA GLY A 27 -8.75 -2.95 -34.56
C GLY A 27 -8.44 -4.40 -34.14
N VAL A 28 -8.66 -4.74 -32.87
CA VAL A 28 -8.43 -6.10 -32.37
C VAL A 28 -9.46 -7.09 -32.88
N LEU A 29 -10.73 -6.67 -32.97
CA LEU A 29 -11.80 -7.50 -33.52
C LEU A 29 -11.62 -7.71 -35.03
N ALA A 30 -11.26 -6.66 -35.78
CA ALA A 30 -10.94 -6.75 -37.21
C ALA A 30 -9.77 -7.70 -37.47
N ALA A 31 -8.70 -7.63 -36.68
CA ALA A 31 -7.56 -8.56 -36.76
C ALA A 31 -7.92 -10.02 -36.43
N MET A 32 -9.07 -10.26 -35.80
CA MET A 32 -9.63 -11.58 -35.53
C MET A 32 -10.72 -11.99 -36.56
N GLY A 33 -10.93 -11.19 -37.60
CA GLY A 33 -11.91 -11.46 -38.66
C GLY A 33 -13.34 -11.02 -38.33
N PHE A 34 -13.55 -10.24 -37.27
CA PHE A 34 -14.85 -9.72 -36.88
C PHE A 34 -15.00 -8.26 -37.31
N GLN A 35 -16.07 -7.92 -38.01
CA GLN A 35 -16.43 -6.53 -38.33
C GLN A 35 -17.55 -6.06 -37.40
N LEU A 36 -17.34 -4.93 -36.73
CA LEU A 36 -18.40 -4.25 -35.97
C LEU A 36 -19.22 -3.42 -36.95
N GLU A 37 -20.49 -3.78 -37.16
CA GLU A 37 -21.42 -2.95 -37.94
C GLU A 37 -21.74 -1.67 -37.19
N HIS A 38 -21.33 -0.54 -37.75
CA HIS A 38 -21.65 0.78 -37.21
C HIS A 38 -23.06 1.18 -37.69
N GLN A 39 -24.08 1.14 -36.83
CA GLN A 39 -25.40 1.69 -37.19
C GLN A 39 -25.98 2.70 -36.19
N ARG A 40 -26.49 3.78 -36.80
CA ARG A 40 -27.21 4.91 -36.24
C ARG A 40 -28.55 4.49 -35.60
N ARG A 41 -28.89 5.17 -34.48
CA ARG A 41 -30.21 5.41 -33.82
C ARG A 41 -31.50 4.62 -34.22
N ARG A 42 -32.15 4.10 -33.16
CA ARG A 42 -33.61 3.79 -32.88
C ARG A 42 -34.21 2.55 -33.58
N ARG A 43 -35.08 1.69 -33.01
CA ARG A 43 -35.94 1.60 -31.78
C ARG A 43 -36.31 0.09 -31.56
N PRO A 44 -37.06 -0.32 -30.50
CA PRO A 44 -36.96 -1.65 -29.88
C PRO A 44 -37.82 -2.74 -30.53
N SER A 45 -37.34 -3.99 -30.49
CA SER A 45 -38.15 -5.19 -30.68
C SER A 45 -38.01 -6.14 -29.48
N ARG A 46 -39.17 -6.63 -29.04
CA ARG A 46 -39.36 -7.67 -28.03
C ARG A 46 -39.14 -9.05 -28.65
N SER A 47 -38.49 -9.95 -27.91
CA SER A 47 -38.77 -11.41 -27.80
C SER A 47 -37.55 -12.07 -27.12
N SER A 48 -37.62 -12.43 -25.85
CA SER A 48 -38.10 -13.71 -25.27
C SER A 48 -36.99 -14.75 -25.05
N SER A 49 -36.87 -15.14 -23.78
CA SER A 49 -36.38 -16.44 -23.25
C SER A 49 -34.95 -16.89 -23.57
N SER A 50 -34.09 -16.97 -22.55
CA SER A 50 -34.05 -18.16 -21.68
C SER A 50 -33.13 -17.91 -20.48
N SER A 51 -33.70 -18.08 -19.28
CA SER A 51 -32.99 -18.12 -18.03
C SER A 51 -32.21 -19.43 -17.92
N ARG A 52 -30.88 -19.39 -18.01
CA ARG A 52 -30.03 -20.47 -17.49
C ARG A 52 -29.61 -20.12 -16.08
N SER A 53 -30.34 -20.69 -15.12
CA SER A 53 -29.90 -20.81 -13.74
C SER A 53 -28.69 -21.74 -13.67
N CYS A 54 -27.53 -21.23 -13.26
CA CYS A 54 -26.42 -22.09 -12.85
C CYS A 54 -26.61 -22.47 -11.38
N THR A 55 -26.98 -23.73 -11.16
CA THR A 55 -26.99 -24.37 -9.84
C THR A 55 -25.55 -24.59 -9.33
N PRO A 56 -25.30 -24.58 -8.01
CA PRO A 56 -23.96 -24.76 -7.46
C PRO A 56 -23.49 -26.21 -7.62
N VAL A 57 -22.30 -26.40 -8.16
CA VAL A 57 -21.60 -27.70 -8.14
C VAL A 57 -21.22 -28.01 -6.71
N ARG A 58 -21.65 -29.18 -6.23
CA ARG A 58 -21.43 -29.71 -4.88
C ARG A 58 -19.93 -29.97 -4.69
N GLY A 59 -19.24 -29.07 -3.98
CA GLY A 59 -17.82 -29.17 -3.69
C GLY A 59 -17.48 -30.38 -2.81
N GLN A 60 -16.51 -31.18 -3.27
CA GLN A 60 -15.88 -32.23 -2.50
C GLN A 60 -15.22 -31.65 -1.24
N LYS A 61 -15.45 -32.30 -0.08
CA LYS A 61 -14.80 -31.96 1.19
C LYS A 61 -13.29 -32.18 1.07
N ARG A 62 -12.52 -31.12 0.82
CA ARG A 62 -11.06 -31.15 0.98
C ARG A 62 -10.71 -31.17 2.47
N ALA A 63 -9.76 -32.04 2.81
CA ALA A 63 -9.25 -32.25 4.16
C ALA A 63 -8.69 -30.95 4.74
N ARG A 64 -8.95 -30.75 6.03
CA ARG A 64 -8.45 -29.62 6.84
C ARG A 64 -6.93 -29.69 6.88
N GLU A 65 -6.26 -28.73 6.25
CA GLU A 65 -4.81 -28.55 6.43
C GLU A 65 -4.52 -28.25 7.90
N PRO A 66 -3.42 -28.79 8.46
CA PRO A 66 -3.06 -28.57 9.85
C PRO A 66 -2.80 -27.08 10.08
N THR A 67 -3.55 -26.49 11.00
CA THR A 67 -3.34 -25.12 11.49
C THR A 67 -1.91 -25.01 12.02
N PRO A 68 -1.04 -24.15 11.46
CA PRO A 68 0.27 -23.91 12.03
C PRO A 68 0.08 -23.39 13.47
N GLU A 69 0.94 -23.82 14.39
CA GLU A 69 0.99 -23.23 15.74
C GLU A 69 1.11 -21.70 15.62
N PRO A 70 0.34 -20.92 16.40
CA PRO A 70 0.32 -19.47 16.27
C PRO A 70 1.70 -18.92 16.61
N VAL A 71 2.35 -18.29 15.63
CA VAL A 71 3.57 -17.52 15.89
C VAL A 71 3.17 -16.35 16.77
N GLU A 72 3.74 -16.28 17.97
CA GLU A 72 3.46 -15.21 18.92
C GLU A 72 3.82 -13.86 18.30
N VAL A 73 2.83 -12.98 18.17
CA VAL A 73 3.01 -11.65 17.58
C VAL A 73 3.70 -10.77 18.63
N PRO A 74 4.85 -10.14 18.35
CA PRO A 74 5.68 -9.45 19.35
C PRO A 74 5.08 -8.09 19.81
N PHE A 75 3.85 -7.80 19.40
CA PHE A 75 3.17 -6.54 19.62
C PHE A 75 1.94 -6.77 20.51
N PRO A 76 1.74 -5.91 21.53
CA PRO A 76 0.59 -6.03 22.41
C PRO A 76 -0.72 -5.89 21.62
N GLU A 77 -1.79 -6.49 22.13
CA GLU A 77 -3.13 -6.23 21.59
C GLU A 77 -3.46 -4.73 21.72
N PRO A 78 -4.06 -4.12 20.69
CA PRO A 78 -4.43 -2.72 20.78
C PRO A 78 -5.40 -2.47 21.96
N PRO A 79 -5.14 -1.47 22.80
CA PRO A 79 -6.03 -1.19 23.92
C PRO A 79 -7.40 -0.73 23.41
N PRO A 80 -8.51 -1.09 24.08
CA PRO A 80 -9.81 -0.52 23.77
C PRO A 80 -9.78 1.00 23.91
N ARG A 81 -10.21 1.71 22.87
CA ARG A 81 -10.29 3.18 22.85
C ARG A 81 -11.63 3.62 22.31
N THR A 82 -12.23 4.64 22.93
CA THR A 82 -13.46 5.29 22.43
C THR A 82 -13.19 6.31 21.33
N ARG A 83 -11.95 6.82 21.27
CA ARG A 83 -11.48 7.80 20.26
C ARG A 83 -9.98 7.61 20.00
N PRO A 84 -9.43 8.16 18.91
CA PRO A 84 -7.99 8.09 18.66
C PRO A 84 -7.15 8.66 19.81
N SER A 85 -5.91 8.17 19.92
CA SER A 85 -4.94 8.65 20.89
C SER A 85 -4.74 10.18 20.84
N GLU A 86 -4.23 10.75 21.93
CA GLU A 86 -3.86 12.17 21.93
C GLU A 86 -2.76 12.50 20.92
N HIS A 87 -1.78 11.59 20.75
CA HIS A 87 -0.73 11.69 19.73
C HIS A 87 -1.30 11.95 18.33
N LEU A 88 -2.18 11.05 17.84
CA LEU A 88 -2.76 11.19 16.51
C LEU A 88 -3.60 12.48 16.38
N ARG A 89 -4.36 12.83 17.42
CA ARG A 89 -5.15 14.07 17.45
C ARG A 89 -4.28 15.33 17.36
N LYS A 90 -3.10 15.33 17.97
CA LYS A 90 -2.10 16.40 17.82
C LYS A 90 -1.50 16.41 16.42
N CYS A 91 -1.12 15.25 15.88
CA CYS A 91 -0.60 15.16 14.51
C CYS A 91 -1.60 15.73 13.50
N CYS A 92 -2.88 15.35 13.56
CA CYS A 92 -3.90 15.82 12.63
C CYS A 92 -5.29 15.92 13.26
N PRO A 93 -5.68 17.10 13.81
CA PRO A 93 -7.03 17.31 14.33
C PRO A 93 -8.12 17.02 13.30
N GLY A 94 -7.87 17.35 12.02
CA GLY A 94 -8.84 17.13 10.94
C GLY A 94 -9.08 15.65 10.59
N CYS A 95 -8.13 14.74 10.86
CA CYS A 95 -8.37 13.30 10.68
C CYS A 95 -8.91 12.66 11.95
N PHE A 96 -8.43 13.07 13.13
CA PHE A 96 -8.56 12.27 14.35
C PHE A 96 -9.42 12.93 15.43
N GLY A 97 -9.84 14.19 15.25
CA GLY A 97 -10.64 14.93 16.23
C GLY A 97 -12.02 14.32 16.48
N ASP A 98 -12.70 13.90 15.42
CA ASP A 98 -14.01 13.22 15.46
C ASP A 98 -14.01 11.92 14.62
N LEU A 99 -12.87 11.21 14.59
CA LEU A 99 -12.80 9.93 13.87
C LEU A 99 -13.69 8.90 14.55
N LYS A 100 -14.69 8.44 13.81
CA LYS A 100 -15.64 7.42 14.23
C LYS A 100 -15.90 6.44 13.10
N TYR A 101 -16.27 5.23 13.47
CA TYR A 101 -16.68 4.21 12.51
C TYR A 101 -17.93 4.69 11.75
N ASN A 102 -17.87 4.59 10.43
CA ASN A 102 -19.00 4.89 9.55
C ASN A 102 -19.36 3.64 8.73
N PRO A 103 -20.49 2.99 9.00
CA PRO A 103 -20.87 1.76 8.29
C PRO A 103 -21.10 1.95 6.79
N ALA A 104 -21.32 3.18 6.31
CA ALA A 104 -21.52 3.47 4.89
C ALA A 104 -20.22 3.50 4.07
N GLU A 105 -19.07 3.71 4.72
CA GLU A 105 -17.78 3.80 4.04
C GLU A 105 -17.10 2.43 3.97
N VAL A 106 -16.10 2.26 3.10
CA VAL A 106 -15.23 1.07 3.13
C VAL A 106 -14.15 1.21 4.20
N ALA A 107 -13.68 2.43 4.41
CA ALA A 107 -12.65 2.74 5.38
C ALA A 107 -12.83 4.15 5.95
N ASP A 108 -12.63 4.27 7.25
CA ASP A 108 -12.90 5.50 8.02
C ASP A 108 -11.66 6.43 8.01
N LEU A 109 -10.46 5.86 7.83
CA LEU A 109 -9.18 6.56 7.81
C LEU A 109 -8.34 6.17 6.59
N MET A 110 -7.87 7.17 5.84
CA MET A 110 -6.93 6.97 4.73
C MET A 110 -5.51 7.34 5.16
N VAL A 111 -4.56 6.44 4.90
CA VAL A 111 -3.13 6.64 5.15
C VAL A 111 -2.29 6.20 3.94
N CYS A 112 -1.12 6.79 3.78
CA CYS A 112 -0.14 6.39 2.76
C CYS A 112 1.23 6.10 3.38
N LEU A 113 1.98 5.20 2.74
CA LEU A 113 3.32 4.77 3.11
C LEU A 113 4.27 4.90 1.94
N ASP A 114 5.49 5.32 2.21
CA ASP A 114 6.59 5.28 1.25
C ASP A 114 7.95 5.34 1.99
N ALA A 115 8.99 4.83 1.33
CA ALA A 115 10.37 4.82 1.80
C ALA A 115 11.27 5.75 0.95
N CYS A 116 11.98 6.64 1.61
CA CYS A 116 12.91 7.58 1.00
C CYS A 116 14.37 7.17 1.20
N PHE A 117 14.98 6.66 0.14
CA PHE A 117 16.39 6.19 0.13
C PHE A 117 17.42 7.31 -0.02
N THR A 118 17.01 8.57 -0.21
CA THR A 118 17.96 9.70 -0.21
C THR A 118 18.30 10.15 1.21
N GLU A 119 17.42 9.85 2.17
CA GLU A 119 17.53 10.14 3.60
C GLU A 119 18.47 9.17 4.33
N LYS A 120 19.71 9.08 3.85
CA LYS A 120 20.78 8.27 4.44
C LYS A 120 21.52 9.03 5.53
N LYS A 121 21.99 8.33 6.55
CA LYS A 121 22.87 8.85 7.61
C LYS A 121 24.20 8.11 7.61
N ASN A 122 25.31 8.85 7.58
CA ASN A 122 26.64 8.26 7.72
C ASN A 122 26.83 7.66 9.11
N LYS A 123 27.69 6.63 9.20
CA LYS A 123 28.19 6.18 10.51
C LYS A 123 28.92 7.31 11.21
N SER A 124 28.55 7.57 12.45
CA SER A 124 29.15 8.60 13.29
C SER A 124 28.98 8.24 14.76
N HIS A 125 29.74 8.89 15.64
CA HIS A 125 29.54 8.76 17.08
C HIS A 125 28.13 9.23 17.46
N ARG A 126 27.44 8.50 18.34
CA ARG A 126 26.13 8.91 18.86
C ARG A 126 26.31 10.10 19.81
N ASP A 127 25.60 11.18 19.56
CA ASP A 127 25.54 12.35 20.44
C ASP A 127 24.82 12.02 21.75
N PRO A 128 24.96 12.87 22.79
CA PRO A 128 24.18 12.70 24.02
C PRO A 128 22.68 12.63 23.74
N PRO A 129 21.91 11.83 24.51
CA PRO A 129 20.48 11.69 24.30
C PRO A 129 19.74 13.02 24.27
N LYS A 130 19.03 13.27 23.17
CA LYS A 130 18.14 14.42 22.98
C LYS A 130 16.86 13.93 22.34
N PHE A 131 15.73 14.26 22.95
CA PHE A 131 14.42 13.74 22.54
C PHE A 131 13.45 14.88 22.26
N HIS A 132 12.70 14.76 21.18
CA HIS A 132 11.58 15.65 20.90
C HIS A 132 10.37 15.21 21.73
N PRO A 133 9.66 16.13 22.43
CA PRO A 133 8.51 15.77 23.29
C PRO A 133 7.33 15.17 22.51
N HIS A 134 7.28 15.43 21.20
CA HIS A 134 6.24 14.95 20.29
C HIS A 134 6.82 14.10 19.17
N SER A 135 7.81 13.26 19.51
CA SER A 135 8.49 12.45 18.50
C SER A 135 7.52 11.56 17.72
N ARG A 136 7.69 11.54 16.40
CA ARG A 136 6.93 10.70 15.49
C ARG A 136 7.70 9.43 15.11
N PHE A 137 8.91 9.25 15.65
CA PHE A 137 9.70 8.07 15.38
C PHE A 137 9.18 6.86 16.15
N VAL A 138 8.99 5.76 15.43
CA VAL A 138 8.84 4.44 16.02
C VAL A 138 10.17 4.07 16.70
N PRO A 139 10.18 3.64 17.96
CA PRO A 139 11.42 3.30 18.65
C PRO A 139 12.21 2.21 17.91
N GLU A 140 13.54 2.31 17.89
CA GLU A 140 14.44 1.30 17.27
C GLU A 140 14.18 -0.11 17.81
N SER A 141 13.83 -0.22 19.08
CA SER A 141 13.50 -1.50 19.73
C SER A 141 12.24 -2.15 19.16
N VAL A 142 11.24 -1.37 18.74
CA VAL A 142 10.02 -1.86 18.10
C VAL A 142 10.34 -2.30 16.67
N ALA A 143 11.08 -1.50 15.91
CA ALA A 143 11.51 -1.85 14.56
C ALA A 143 12.31 -3.16 14.53
N ARG A 144 13.30 -3.30 15.43
CA ARG A 144 14.12 -4.53 15.56
C ARG A 144 13.29 -5.75 15.92
N LYS A 145 12.38 -5.65 16.89
CA LYS A 145 11.47 -6.76 17.25
C LYS A 145 10.58 -7.17 16.07
N THR A 146 10.18 -6.21 15.25
CA THR A 146 9.38 -6.47 14.05
C THR A 146 10.19 -7.20 12.99
N GLU A 147 11.44 -6.80 12.79
CA GLU A 147 12.37 -7.47 11.88
C GLU A 147 12.59 -8.93 12.31
N GLU A 148 12.94 -9.17 13.58
CA GLU A 148 13.11 -10.51 14.15
C GLU A 148 11.87 -11.39 13.96
N TYR A 149 10.68 -10.82 14.20
CA TYR A 149 9.41 -11.52 13.99
C TYR A 149 9.16 -11.88 12.53
N VAL A 150 9.28 -10.92 11.61
CA VAL A 150 9.06 -11.14 10.17
C VAL A 150 10.02 -12.19 9.63
N GLU A 151 11.29 -12.14 10.04
CA GLU A 151 12.29 -13.12 9.66
C GLU A 151 11.98 -14.52 10.23
N SER A 152 11.57 -14.61 11.50
CA SER A 152 11.22 -15.88 12.14
C SER A 152 10.05 -16.59 11.43
N VAL A 153 8.98 -15.84 11.10
CA VAL A 153 7.80 -16.37 10.38
C VAL A 153 8.21 -16.91 9.01
N ARG A 154 9.04 -16.16 8.29
CA ARG A 154 9.54 -16.55 6.96
C ARG A 154 10.42 -17.80 7.02
N GLN A 155 11.27 -17.93 8.04
CA GLN A 155 12.13 -19.10 8.23
C GLN A 155 11.34 -20.36 8.62
N GLN A 156 10.36 -20.25 9.51
CA GLN A 156 9.52 -21.38 9.95
C GLN A 156 8.74 -21.99 8.78
N LYS A 157 8.10 -21.16 7.94
CA LYS A 157 7.35 -21.63 6.77
C LYS A 157 8.24 -22.19 5.65
N LYS A 158 9.51 -21.78 5.57
CA LYS A 158 10.50 -22.45 4.69
C LYS A 158 10.83 -23.86 5.20
N LYS A 159 10.99 -24.05 6.51
CA LYS A 159 11.28 -25.37 7.11
C LYS A 159 10.14 -26.37 6.97
N THR A 160 8.88 -25.92 6.98
CA THR A 160 7.70 -26.79 6.79
C THR A 160 7.51 -27.26 5.36
N LYS A 161 8.05 -26.56 4.35
CA LYS A 161 8.08 -27.04 2.96
C LYS A 161 9.24 -28.04 2.77
N ARG A 162 8.99 -29.33 2.99
CA ARG A 162 9.93 -30.39 2.57
C ARG A 162 10.13 -30.34 1.03
N PRO A 163 11.35 -30.53 0.50
CA PRO A 163 11.56 -30.64 -0.93
C PRO A 163 10.83 -31.88 -1.45
N LYS A 164 9.93 -31.71 -2.43
CA LYS A 164 9.43 -32.84 -3.21
C LYS A 164 10.65 -33.44 -3.94
N LYS A 165 11.00 -34.68 -3.61
CA LYS A 165 11.89 -35.48 -4.46
C LYS A 165 11.18 -35.63 -5.81
N ASN A 166 11.73 -35.02 -6.86
CA ASN A 166 11.32 -35.29 -8.24
C ASN A 166 11.71 -36.74 -8.56
N ASN A 167 10.76 -37.67 -8.45
CA ASN A 167 10.85 -38.89 -9.24
C ASN A 167 10.49 -38.51 -10.67
N GLY A 168 11.45 -38.66 -11.58
CA GLY A 168 11.35 -38.30 -12.98
C GLY A 168 10.23 -39.04 -13.71
N VAL A 169 9.04 -38.46 -13.67
CA VAL A 169 7.99 -38.71 -14.64
C VAL A 169 7.86 -37.41 -15.41
N VAL A 170 8.19 -37.46 -16.70
CA VAL A 170 7.91 -36.38 -17.64
C VAL A 170 6.39 -36.37 -17.78
N VAL A 171 5.73 -35.54 -16.99
CA VAL A 171 4.31 -35.26 -17.16
C VAL A 171 4.26 -34.14 -18.19
N ASP A 172 3.56 -34.38 -19.30
CA ASP A 172 3.30 -33.35 -20.30
C ASP A 172 2.76 -32.11 -19.60
N VAL A 173 3.43 -30.97 -19.85
CA VAL A 173 3.07 -29.68 -19.27
C VAL A 173 1.77 -29.24 -19.95
N GLU A 174 0.64 -29.67 -19.41
CA GLU A 174 -0.60 -28.90 -19.55
C GLU A 174 -0.28 -27.49 -19.04
N GLU A 175 -0.57 -26.46 -19.86
CA GLU A 175 -0.37 -25.06 -19.48
C GLU A 175 -1.06 -24.81 -18.14
N ASP A 176 -0.28 -24.74 -17.04
CA ASP A 176 -0.80 -24.53 -15.69
C ASP A 176 -1.74 -23.31 -15.71
N GLU A 177 -3.04 -23.53 -15.50
CA GLU A 177 -4.01 -22.43 -15.39
C GLU A 177 -3.55 -21.47 -14.29
N ASP A 178 -3.40 -20.19 -14.65
CA ASP A 178 -2.95 -19.14 -13.74
C ASP A 178 -3.86 -19.05 -12.51
N CYS A 179 -3.32 -19.45 -11.36
CA CYS A 179 -4.09 -19.64 -10.15
C CYS A 179 -4.26 -18.34 -9.34
N TYR A 180 -5.23 -18.32 -8.43
CA TYR A 180 -5.42 -17.21 -7.48
C TYR A 180 -4.93 -17.64 -6.10
N GLU A 181 -4.16 -16.79 -5.42
CA GLU A 181 -3.82 -17.01 -4.01
C GLU A 181 -5.02 -16.65 -3.12
N HIS A 182 -5.23 -17.42 -2.04
CA HIS A 182 -6.40 -17.32 -1.17
C HIS A 182 -6.69 -15.87 -0.71
N GLY A 183 -7.82 -15.33 -1.18
CA GLY A 183 -8.35 -14.02 -0.77
C GLY A 183 -7.79 -12.82 -1.53
N LEU A 184 -6.92 -13.03 -2.53
CA LEU A 184 -6.49 -11.96 -3.42
C LEU A 184 -7.35 -11.91 -4.69
N PRO A 185 -7.67 -10.71 -5.20
CA PRO A 185 -8.48 -10.55 -6.39
C PRO A 185 -7.68 -10.63 -7.70
N LEU A 186 -6.35 -10.83 -7.61
CA LEU A 186 -5.44 -10.91 -8.76
C LEU A 186 -4.89 -12.33 -8.94
N PRO A 187 -4.73 -12.80 -10.19
CA PRO A 187 -3.99 -14.02 -10.49
C PRO A 187 -2.52 -13.95 -10.05
N CYS A 188 -1.90 -15.11 -9.85
CA CYS A 188 -0.49 -15.24 -9.47
C CYS A 188 0.43 -14.60 -10.50
N SER A 189 0.21 -14.82 -11.81
CA SER A 189 1.08 -14.25 -12.85
C SER A 189 1.10 -12.72 -12.82
N VAL A 190 -0.04 -12.09 -12.52
CA VAL A 190 -0.17 -10.63 -12.40
C VAL A 190 0.57 -10.13 -11.16
N LEU A 191 0.43 -10.81 -10.03
CA LEU A 191 1.14 -10.47 -8.80
C LEU A 191 2.66 -10.63 -8.95
N ASP A 192 3.10 -11.72 -9.58
CA ASP A 192 4.51 -12.00 -9.88
C ASP A 192 5.06 -10.94 -10.86
N GLY A 193 4.28 -10.55 -11.87
CA GLY A 193 4.60 -9.45 -12.78
C GLY A 193 4.78 -8.12 -12.05
N CYS A 194 3.83 -7.75 -11.19
CA CYS A 194 3.94 -6.53 -10.36
C CYS A 194 5.17 -6.56 -9.44
N GLU A 195 5.45 -7.70 -8.80
CA GLU A 195 6.61 -7.89 -7.94
C GLU A 195 7.93 -7.74 -8.72
N ALA A 196 7.99 -8.23 -9.96
CA ALA A 196 9.15 -8.09 -10.83
C ALA A 196 9.33 -6.65 -11.38
N SER A 197 8.24 -5.91 -11.63
CA SER A 197 8.30 -4.56 -12.19
C SER A 197 8.80 -3.51 -11.19
N PHE A 198 8.55 -3.67 -9.89
CA PHE A 198 8.88 -2.66 -8.89
C PHE A 198 10.21 -2.91 -8.18
N LYS A 199 11.14 -1.95 -8.36
CA LYS A 199 12.40 -1.87 -7.61
C LYS A 199 12.21 -1.81 -6.08
N ALA A 200 11.01 -1.45 -5.60
CA ALA A 200 10.63 -1.45 -4.19
C ALA A 200 10.34 -2.86 -3.65
N ALA A 201 9.83 -3.77 -4.50
CA ALA A 201 9.51 -5.13 -4.10
C ALA A 201 10.73 -6.07 -4.10
N ASP A 202 11.83 -5.70 -4.77
CA ASP A 202 13.07 -6.46 -4.77
C ASP A 202 13.86 -6.30 -3.46
N GLU A 203 13.52 -7.12 -2.46
CA GLU A 203 14.20 -7.18 -1.16
C GLU A 203 15.68 -7.56 -1.26
N LYS A 204 16.14 -8.14 -2.39
CA LYS A 204 17.50 -8.64 -2.56
C LYS A 204 18.47 -7.58 -3.05
N ARG A 205 17.98 -6.40 -3.46
CA ARG A 205 18.81 -5.36 -4.06
C ARG A 205 19.17 -4.28 -3.05
N GLU A 206 20.46 -4.19 -2.73
CA GLU A 206 21.00 -3.17 -1.83
C GLU A 206 20.93 -1.77 -2.47
N LYS A 207 19.98 -0.93 -2.04
CA LYS A 207 19.86 0.48 -2.46
C LYS A 207 20.84 1.41 -1.70
N ALA A 208 21.46 0.90 -0.65
CA ALA A 208 22.51 1.56 0.12
C ALA A 208 23.41 0.50 0.77
N SER A 209 24.74 0.67 0.67
CA SER A 209 25.68 -0.16 1.43
C SER A 209 25.61 0.20 2.92
N THR A 210 25.49 -0.82 3.76
CA THR A 210 25.56 -0.71 5.22
C THR A 210 26.99 -0.46 5.72
N ASP A 211 27.99 -0.42 4.84
CA ASP A 211 29.39 -0.19 5.22
C ASP A 211 29.61 1.27 5.60
N PHE A 212 28.97 2.19 4.87
CA PHE A 212 29.13 3.64 5.04
C PHE A 212 27.99 4.29 5.80
N PHE A 213 26.78 3.76 5.68
CA PHE A 213 25.57 4.34 6.24
C PHE A 213 25.09 3.56 7.47
N GLU A 214 24.77 4.26 8.56
CA GLU A 214 24.07 3.70 9.73
C GLU A 214 22.57 3.59 9.45
N ASP A 215 21.99 4.63 8.83
CA ASP A 215 20.61 4.63 8.34
C ASP A 215 20.64 4.63 6.82
N THR A 216 19.99 3.64 6.21
CA THR A 216 19.95 3.44 4.76
C THR A 216 18.80 4.19 4.08
N ALA A 217 17.76 4.53 4.84
CA ALA A 217 16.56 5.23 4.39
C ALA A 217 15.66 5.64 5.59
N LEU A 218 14.62 6.41 5.30
CA LEU A 218 13.47 6.64 6.18
C LEU A 218 12.22 6.06 5.53
N MET A 219 11.31 5.49 6.32
CA MET A 219 9.96 5.16 5.87
C MET A 219 8.94 5.90 6.72
N ALA A 220 7.94 6.52 6.09
CA ALA A 220 6.94 7.33 6.79
C ALA A 220 5.51 6.90 6.48
N LEU A 221 4.66 7.02 7.50
CA LEU A 221 3.21 6.85 7.45
C LEU A 221 2.54 8.21 7.58
N LEU A 222 1.81 8.62 6.56
CA LEU A 222 1.11 9.90 6.51
C LEU A 222 -0.40 9.67 6.43
N CYS A 223 -1.19 10.61 6.95
CA CYS A 223 -2.62 10.65 6.66
C CYS A 223 -2.92 11.37 5.34
N ARG A 224 -4.15 11.27 4.85
CA ARG A 224 -4.65 11.99 3.65
C ARG A 224 -4.51 13.53 3.65
N HIS A 225 -4.16 14.12 4.79
CA HIS A 225 -3.89 15.56 4.92
C HIS A 225 -2.40 15.88 4.87
N ASP A 226 -1.57 14.91 4.48
CA ASP A 226 -0.12 15.01 4.30
C ASP A 226 0.62 15.30 5.59
N ARG A 227 0.09 14.76 6.70
CA ARG A 227 0.70 14.86 8.01
C ARG A 227 1.30 13.54 8.39
N VAL A 228 2.59 13.60 8.70
CA VAL A 228 3.33 12.45 9.21
C VAL A 228 2.75 12.04 10.54
N LEU A 229 2.35 10.78 10.64
CA LEU A 229 1.84 10.14 11.85
C LEU A 229 2.97 9.44 12.58
N PHE A 230 3.73 8.64 11.82
CA PHE A 230 4.87 7.87 12.31
C PHE A 230 5.97 7.77 11.24
N VAL A 231 7.23 7.67 11.68
CA VAL A 231 8.42 7.44 10.85
C VAL A 231 9.23 6.31 11.45
N VAL A 232 9.90 5.51 10.64
CA VAL A 232 10.86 4.50 11.09
C VAL A 232 12.19 4.68 10.34
N ASN A 233 13.29 4.60 11.09
CA ASN A 233 14.64 4.52 10.52
C ASN A 233 14.87 3.12 9.95
N MET A 234 15.44 3.05 8.74
CA MET A 234 15.76 1.78 8.10
C MET A 234 17.26 1.51 8.22
N HIS A 235 17.63 0.51 9.02
CA HIS A 235 19.05 0.16 9.26
C HIS A 235 19.59 -0.92 8.31
N SER A 236 18.69 -1.65 7.65
CA SER A 236 19.05 -2.73 6.71
C SER A 236 19.05 -2.25 5.27
N ALA A 237 19.91 -2.81 4.42
CA ALA A 237 19.83 -2.56 2.98
C ALA A 237 18.49 -3.03 2.40
N GLY A 238 17.80 -2.14 1.66
CA GLY A 238 16.57 -2.44 0.92
C GLY A 238 15.27 -2.08 1.65
N GLU A 239 14.15 -2.12 0.91
CA GLU A 239 12.81 -1.87 1.44
C GLU A 239 12.24 -3.14 2.06
N LYS A 240 12.64 -3.44 3.29
CA LYS A 240 12.12 -4.62 3.97
C LYS A 240 10.71 -4.35 4.49
N GLN A 241 9.79 -5.27 4.20
CA GLN A 241 8.36 -5.19 4.57
C GLN A 241 8.10 -5.04 6.07
N PHE A 242 9.05 -5.38 6.94
CA PHE A 242 8.87 -5.21 8.39
C PHE A 242 8.69 -3.75 8.80
N ASN A 243 9.22 -2.78 8.05
CA ASN A 243 9.03 -1.35 8.34
C ASN A 243 7.55 -0.96 8.19
N VAL A 244 6.91 -1.46 7.14
CA VAL A 244 5.46 -1.32 6.91
C VAL A 244 4.68 -1.97 8.05
N VAL A 245 5.05 -3.20 8.44
CA VAL A 245 4.39 -3.89 9.56
C VAL A 245 4.53 -3.09 10.85
N ALA A 246 5.72 -2.57 11.16
CA ALA A 246 5.97 -1.78 12.36
C ALA A 246 5.13 -0.48 12.39
N LEU A 247 5.05 0.24 11.27
CA LEU A 247 4.25 1.46 11.15
C LEU A 247 2.74 1.17 11.30
N MET A 248 2.25 0.09 10.67
CA MET A 248 0.84 -0.28 10.75
C MET A 248 0.46 -0.80 12.14
N GLU A 249 1.27 -1.66 12.75
CA GLU A 249 1.08 -2.09 14.15
C GLU A 249 1.04 -0.89 15.09
N THR A 250 1.98 0.05 14.93
CA THR A 250 2.00 1.29 15.72
C THR A 250 0.73 2.10 15.49
N LEU A 251 0.26 2.28 14.25
CA LEU A 251 -0.98 2.99 13.98
C LEU A 251 -2.18 2.37 14.72
N PHE A 252 -2.34 1.05 14.67
CA PHE A 252 -3.49 0.38 15.29
C PHE A 252 -3.50 0.49 16.82
N GLN A 253 -2.34 0.60 17.48
CA GLN A 253 -2.27 0.90 18.93
C GLN A 253 -2.91 2.24 19.32
N HIS A 254 -3.07 3.14 18.34
CA HIS A 254 -3.56 4.50 18.54
C HIS A 254 -5.01 4.71 18.06
N LEU A 255 -5.67 3.69 17.50
CA LEU A 255 -7.03 3.77 16.95
C LEU A 255 -8.05 2.97 17.79
N PRO A 256 -9.33 3.37 17.78
CA PRO A 256 -10.42 2.50 18.23
C PRO A 256 -10.47 1.17 17.46
N LEU A 257 -10.96 0.12 18.11
CA LEU A 257 -10.93 -1.27 17.59
C LEU A 257 -11.85 -1.52 16.39
N ASN A 258 -12.78 -0.62 16.11
CA ASN A 258 -13.72 -0.72 14.99
C ASN A 258 -13.33 0.13 13.77
N ILE A 259 -12.32 1.01 13.89
CA ILE A 259 -11.90 1.85 12.76
C ILE A 259 -11.28 1.00 11.67
N ARG A 260 -11.75 1.20 10.43
CA ARG A 260 -11.20 0.62 9.21
C ARG A 260 -10.26 1.60 8.53
N VAL A 261 -9.17 1.08 7.99
CA VAL A 261 -8.06 1.85 7.42
C VAL A 261 -7.88 1.49 5.95
N GLY A 262 -7.87 2.50 5.08
CA GLY A 262 -7.41 2.38 3.71
C GLY A 262 -5.94 2.76 3.62
N LEU A 263 -5.12 1.82 3.19
CA LEU A 263 -3.69 1.95 3.03
C LEU A 263 -3.33 2.15 1.56
N LEU A 264 -2.67 3.27 1.25
CA LEU A 264 -2.02 3.51 -0.04
C LEU A 264 -0.52 3.23 0.08
N TYR A 265 -0.01 2.38 -0.80
CA TYR A 265 1.41 2.01 -0.82
C TYR A 265 1.81 1.57 -2.23
N ASP A 266 3.00 1.95 -2.68
CA ASP A 266 3.49 1.73 -4.04
C ASP A 266 3.43 0.27 -4.47
N ILE A 267 3.64 -0.65 -3.54
CA ILE A 267 3.57 -2.11 -3.77
C ILE A 267 2.46 -2.75 -2.92
N ALA A 268 1.34 -2.05 -2.72
CA ALA A 268 0.23 -2.51 -1.88
C ALA A 268 -0.31 -3.91 -2.26
N CYS A 269 -0.37 -4.26 -3.55
CA CYS A 269 -0.80 -5.59 -3.99
C CYS A 269 0.15 -6.69 -3.49
N SER A 270 1.46 -6.48 -3.62
CA SER A 270 2.49 -7.41 -3.13
C SER A 270 2.54 -7.45 -1.61
N PHE A 271 2.28 -6.32 -0.94
CA PHE A 271 2.19 -6.27 0.51
C PHE A 271 0.95 -7.01 1.05
N GLU A 272 -0.23 -6.84 0.44
CA GLU A 272 -1.43 -7.60 0.79
C GLU A 272 -1.21 -9.10 0.59
N ARG A 273 -0.59 -9.48 -0.54
CA ARG A 273 -0.15 -10.86 -0.80
C ARG A 273 0.72 -11.39 0.33
N SER A 274 1.72 -10.61 0.75
CA SER A 274 2.61 -10.97 1.86
C SER A 274 1.85 -11.15 3.18
N CYS A 275 0.94 -10.24 3.51
CA CYS A 275 0.13 -10.33 4.72
C CYS A 275 -0.71 -11.62 4.75
N ARG A 276 -1.38 -11.96 3.65
CA ARG A 276 -2.17 -13.20 3.54
C ARG A 276 -1.31 -14.45 3.56
N LYS A 277 -0.17 -14.42 2.85
CA LYS A 277 0.75 -15.55 2.73
C LYS A 277 1.47 -15.87 4.03
N TRP A 278 1.91 -14.87 4.79
CA TRP A 278 2.72 -15.05 6.00
C TRP A 278 1.94 -14.83 7.29
N GLY A 279 0.73 -14.26 7.23
CA GLY A 279 -0.10 -13.97 8.40
C GLY A 279 0.23 -12.64 9.08
N PHE A 280 1.00 -11.76 8.42
CA PHE A 280 1.27 -10.42 8.93
C PHE A 280 -0.02 -9.59 9.00
N LEU A 281 -0.16 -8.80 10.08
CA LEU A 281 -1.34 -7.97 10.34
C LEU A 281 -2.67 -8.75 10.29
N SER A 282 -2.67 -10.07 10.48
CA SER A 282 -3.85 -10.93 10.35
C SER A 282 -5.04 -10.47 11.19
N ARG A 283 -4.78 -10.01 12.42
CA ARG A 283 -5.78 -9.40 13.33
C ARG A 283 -6.40 -8.08 12.85
N PHE A 284 -5.82 -7.44 11.83
CA PHE A 284 -6.31 -6.19 11.26
C PHE A 284 -6.76 -6.31 9.81
N LEU A 285 -6.54 -7.46 9.14
CA LEU A 285 -6.80 -7.62 7.71
C LEU A 285 -8.25 -7.31 7.32
N GLU A 286 -9.22 -7.70 8.14
CA GLU A 286 -10.64 -7.38 7.89
C GLU A 286 -10.95 -5.87 7.98
N ARG A 287 -10.08 -5.12 8.66
CA ARG A 287 -10.17 -3.67 8.84
C ARG A 287 -9.25 -2.93 7.88
N LEU A 288 -8.54 -3.62 6.99
CA LEU A 288 -7.59 -3.03 6.05
C LEU A 288 -8.08 -3.15 4.60
N ALA A 289 -8.10 -2.02 3.91
CA ALA A 289 -8.25 -1.96 2.47
C ALA A 289 -6.94 -1.47 1.84
N PHE A 290 -6.52 -2.10 0.74
CA PHE A 290 -5.24 -1.79 0.08
C PHE A 290 -5.48 -1.12 -1.27
N ALA A 291 -4.70 -0.09 -1.57
CA ALA A 291 -4.63 0.54 -2.90
C ALA A 291 -3.19 0.95 -3.19
N VAL A 292 -2.85 1.06 -4.48
CA VAL A 292 -1.56 1.58 -4.92
C VAL A 292 -1.65 3.11 -5.05
N SER A 293 -0.62 3.84 -4.63
CA SER A 293 -0.55 5.30 -4.86
C SER A 293 -0.78 5.65 -6.34
N VAL A 294 -1.48 6.75 -6.62
CA VAL A 294 -2.09 7.00 -7.94
C VAL A 294 -1.07 7.07 -9.07
N PHE A 295 0.11 7.66 -8.84
CA PHE A 295 1.13 7.75 -9.89
C PHE A 295 1.90 6.44 -10.05
N HIS A 296 2.07 5.70 -8.96
CA HIS A 296 2.73 4.39 -8.98
C HIS A 296 1.86 3.31 -9.60
N ALA A 297 0.53 3.43 -9.53
CA ALA A 297 -0.39 2.43 -10.06
C ALA A 297 -0.10 2.11 -11.55
N PHE A 298 0.29 3.10 -12.35
CA PHE A 298 0.59 2.88 -13.78
C PHE A 298 1.83 2.01 -14.05
N GLY A 299 2.70 1.82 -13.06
CA GLY A 299 3.82 0.88 -13.16
C GLY A 299 3.44 -0.58 -12.90
N HIS A 300 2.21 -0.84 -12.45
CA HIS A 300 1.72 -2.20 -12.19
C HIS A 300 1.09 -2.82 -13.44
N GLU A 301 0.97 -4.15 -13.43
CA GLU A 301 0.23 -4.90 -14.43
C GLU A 301 -1.21 -4.39 -14.60
N TRP A 302 -1.74 -4.50 -15.82
CA TRP A 302 -3.04 -3.93 -16.18
C TRP A 302 -4.18 -4.36 -15.25
N ALA A 303 -4.24 -5.65 -14.88
CA ALA A 303 -5.26 -6.14 -13.97
C ALA A 303 -5.11 -5.55 -12.56
N CYS A 304 -3.89 -5.36 -12.07
CA CYS A 304 -3.63 -4.67 -10.81
C CYS A 304 -4.12 -3.21 -10.87
N GLN A 305 -3.88 -2.51 -11.98
CA GLN A 305 -4.40 -1.16 -12.20
C GLN A 305 -5.93 -1.06 -12.18
N LEU A 306 -6.67 -2.15 -12.42
CA LEU A 306 -8.13 -2.14 -12.33
C LEU A 306 -8.62 -2.32 -10.90
N LEU A 307 -7.90 -3.09 -10.08
CA LEU A 307 -8.35 -3.51 -8.75
C LEU A 307 -7.72 -2.73 -7.58
N TYR A 308 -6.50 -2.23 -7.76
CA TYR A 308 -5.73 -1.52 -6.73
C TYR A 308 -5.60 -0.03 -6.98
N HIS A 309 -5.98 0.48 -8.16
CA HIS A 309 -5.91 1.92 -8.42
C HIS A 309 -6.98 2.67 -7.61
N PRO A 310 -6.64 3.71 -6.83
CA PRO A 310 -7.52 4.33 -5.84
C PRO A 310 -8.72 5.04 -6.48
N ARG A 311 -8.58 5.49 -7.73
CA ARG A 311 -9.71 6.04 -8.52
C ARG A 311 -10.74 5.02 -8.99
N LYS A 312 -10.37 3.74 -9.03
CA LYS A 312 -11.22 2.64 -9.50
C LYS A 312 -11.72 1.78 -8.34
N ARG A 313 -11.02 1.82 -7.20
CA ARG A 313 -11.36 1.08 -5.98
C ARG A 313 -12.35 1.87 -5.12
N ILE A 314 -13.46 1.23 -4.79
CA ILE A 314 -14.49 1.80 -3.90
C ILE A 314 -13.87 2.11 -2.53
N GLY A 315 -14.22 3.26 -1.97
CA GLY A 315 -13.80 3.67 -0.62
C GLY A 315 -12.55 4.55 -0.54
N PHE A 316 -11.79 4.72 -1.62
CA PHE A 316 -10.59 5.57 -1.65
C PHE A 316 -10.85 7.01 -2.11
N GLY A 317 -12.03 7.25 -2.69
CA GLY A 317 -12.51 8.59 -3.07
C GLY A 317 -11.51 9.33 -3.96
N PHE A 318 -11.15 10.56 -3.56
CA PHE A 318 -10.15 11.37 -4.26
C PHE A 318 -8.74 11.34 -3.67
N THR A 319 -8.48 10.44 -2.71
CA THR A 319 -7.13 10.27 -2.14
C THR A 319 -6.17 9.77 -3.20
N ASN A 320 -5.03 10.46 -3.36
CA ASN A 320 -4.01 10.10 -4.34
C ASN A 320 -2.90 9.19 -3.76
N GLY A 321 -2.62 9.23 -2.46
CA GLY A 321 -1.53 8.46 -1.85
C GLY A 321 -0.17 9.13 -1.93
N GLU A 322 -0.07 10.28 -2.59
CA GLU A 322 1.18 11.00 -2.91
C GLU A 322 1.61 11.95 -1.77
N GLY A 323 1.24 11.62 -0.53
CA GLY A 323 1.52 12.46 0.63
C GLY A 323 3.00 12.41 0.99
N CYS A 324 3.60 11.22 0.90
CA CYS A 324 4.98 10.98 1.27
C CYS A 324 5.95 11.72 0.36
N GLU A 325 5.74 11.67 -0.95
CA GLU A 325 6.55 12.33 -1.98
C GLU A 325 6.60 13.85 -1.74
N ARG A 326 5.45 14.44 -1.37
CA ARG A 326 5.38 15.87 -1.02
C ARG A 326 6.12 16.18 0.27
N PHE A 327 6.03 15.30 1.27
CA PHE A 327 6.81 15.44 2.49
C PHE A 327 8.32 15.31 2.23
N TRP A 328 8.76 14.31 1.47
CA TRP A 328 10.16 14.12 1.07
C TRP A 328 10.71 15.33 0.32
N HIS A 329 9.93 15.85 -0.64
CA HIS A 329 10.30 17.08 -1.32
C HIS A 329 10.47 18.25 -0.33
N SER A 330 9.55 18.42 0.62
CA SER A 330 9.59 19.53 1.58
C SER A 330 10.81 19.50 2.50
N ILE A 331 11.37 18.33 2.79
CA ILE A 331 12.55 18.17 3.65
C ILE A 331 13.85 17.94 2.86
N SER A 332 13.78 17.88 1.53
CA SER A 332 14.94 17.54 0.68
C SER A 332 16.16 18.45 0.86
N HIS A 333 15.93 19.72 1.21
CA HIS A 333 16.99 20.68 1.52
C HIS A 333 17.79 20.32 2.80
N LEU A 334 17.24 19.47 3.68
CA LEU A 334 17.90 19.00 4.90
C LEU A 334 18.80 17.79 4.64
N ILE A 335 18.67 17.08 3.52
CA ILE A 335 19.36 15.80 3.25
C ILE A 335 20.87 15.89 3.50
N ALA A 336 21.52 16.94 3.00
CA ALA A 336 22.97 17.10 3.16
C ALA A 336 23.38 17.25 4.64
N HIS A 337 22.63 18.05 5.39
CA HIS A 337 22.86 18.25 6.83
C HIS A 337 22.57 16.97 7.63
N LEU A 338 21.40 16.36 7.40
CA LEU A 338 20.97 15.17 8.12
C LEU A 338 21.90 13.98 7.88
N ARG A 339 22.57 13.91 6.73
CA ARG A 339 23.52 12.84 6.38
C ARG A 339 24.73 12.80 7.30
N ILE A 340 25.19 13.94 7.79
CA ILE A 340 26.37 14.06 8.66
C ILE A 340 26.00 14.34 10.12
N CYS A 341 24.74 14.69 10.38
CA CYS A 341 24.25 14.98 11.72
C CYS A 341 24.36 13.75 12.64
N ALA A 342 24.64 14.00 13.93
CA ALA A 342 24.62 12.96 14.94
C ALA A 342 23.20 12.44 15.16
N TYR A 343 23.08 11.24 15.74
CA TYR A 343 21.85 10.46 15.77
C TYR A 343 20.64 11.21 16.39
N HIS A 344 20.75 11.68 17.62
CA HIS A 344 19.66 12.33 18.33
C HIS A 344 19.32 13.70 17.73
N ASN A 345 20.32 14.48 17.32
CA ASN A 345 20.09 15.74 16.62
C ASN A 345 19.40 15.54 15.26
N ARG A 346 19.69 14.46 14.53
CA ARG A 346 19.00 14.11 13.28
C ARG A 346 17.52 13.88 13.55
N LEU A 347 17.19 13.02 14.52
CA LEU A 347 15.80 12.74 14.91
C LEU A 347 15.07 14.00 15.36
N TYR A 348 15.70 14.80 16.23
CA TYR A 348 15.11 16.04 16.74
C TYR A 348 14.83 17.04 15.62
N THR A 349 15.76 17.19 14.67
CA THR A 349 15.60 18.09 13.52
C THR A 349 14.44 17.64 12.64
N LEU A 350 14.35 16.34 12.35
CA LEU A 350 13.26 15.78 11.56
C LEU A 350 11.92 15.95 12.26
N ASP A 351 11.83 15.65 13.57
CA ASP A 351 10.62 15.87 14.37
C ASP A 351 10.17 17.34 14.36
N SER A 352 11.12 18.26 14.54
CA SER A 352 10.85 19.71 14.51
C SER A 352 10.31 20.13 13.15
N GLN A 353 10.87 19.62 12.05
CA GLN A 353 10.40 19.93 10.70
C GLN A 353 9.02 19.34 10.42
N MET A 354 8.74 18.13 10.92
CA MET A 354 7.42 17.50 10.81
C MET A 354 6.34 18.26 11.60
N GLU A 355 6.69 18.83 12.76
CA GLU A 355 5.82 19.71 13.54
C GLU A 355 5.56 21.02 12.82
N HIS A 356 6.62 21.71 12.39
CA HIS A 356 6.52 22.95 11.61
C HIS A 356 5.65 22.78 10.36
N ALA A 357 5.83 21.70 9.59
CA ALA A 357 5.02 21.41 8.41
C ALA A 357 3.54 21.19 8.76
N ALA A 358 3.24 20.54 9.89
CA ALA A 358 1.87 20.32 10.34
C ALA A 358 1.18 21.63 10.75
N GLU A 359 1.89 22.53 11.43
CA GLU A 359 1.42 23.87 11.81
C GLU A 359 1.19 24.76 10.59
N ALA A 360 2.17 24.85 9.69
CA ALA A 360 2.07 25.64 8.47
C ALA A 360 0.86 25.19 7.61
N SER A 361 0.65 23.88 7.50
CA SER A 361 -0.50 23.30 6.80
C SER A 361 -1.85 23.66 7.44
N LEU A 362 -1.95 23.78 8.78
CA LEU A 362 -3.16 24.24 9.45
C LEU A 362 -3.49 25.68 9.06
N THR A 363 -2.50 26.56 9.14
CA THR A 363 -2.67 27.99 8.86
C THR A 363 -3.09 28.23 7.41
N LEU A 364 -2.43 27.57 6.45
CA LEU A 364 -2.76 27.65 5.03
C LEU A 364 -4.20 27.16 4.75
N LYS A 365 -4.62 26.06 5.37
CA LYS A 365 -6.00 25.55 5.23
C LYS A 365 -7.01 26.53 5.81
N GLY A 366 -6.74 27.09 6.99
CA GLY A 366 -7.57 28.13 7.60
C GLY A 366 -7.76 29.33 6.68
N LEU A 367 -6.67 29.84 6.10
CA LEU A 367 -6.71 30.95 5.13
C LEU A 367 -7.50 30.59 3.87
N HIS A 368 -7.34 29.37 3.34
CA HIS A 368 -8.10 28.90 2.18
C HIS A 368 -9.61 28.86 2.46
N TYR A 369 -10.03 28.34 3.63
CA TYR A 369 -11.45 28.33 4.01
C TYR A 369 -12.01 29.75 4.15
N VAL A 370 -11.28 30.66 4.78
CA VAL A 370 -11.70 32.07 4.91
C VAL A 370 -11.82 32.73 3.54
N HIS A 371 -10.88 32.49 2.63
CA HIS A 371 -10.93 33.05 1.28
C HIS A 371 -12.09 32.46 0.48
N GLY A 372 -12.29 31.13 0.52
CA GLY A 372 -13.42 30.48 -0.13
C GLY A 372 -14.78 30.97 0.39
N TRP A 373 -14.89 31.23 1.70
CA TRP A 373 -16.11 31.75 2.31
C TRP A 373 -16.40 33.19 1.88
N LYS A 374 -15.38 34.06 1.87
CA LYS A 374 -15.51 35.43 1.33
C LYS A 374 -15.91 35.46 -0.15
N MET A 375 -15.42 34.52 -0.95
CA MET A 375 -15.79 34.39 -2.37
C MET A 375 -17.24 33.92 -2.57
N LEU A 376 -17.82 33.25 -1.57
CA LEU A 376 -19.23 32.83 -1.57
C LEU A 376 -20.16 33.94 -1.07
N GLU A 377 -19.71 34.81 -0.15
CA GLU A 377 -20.47 35.99 0.29
C GLU A 377 -20.54 37.11 -0.76
N MET A 378 -19.60 37.14 -1.71
CA MET A 378 -19.60 38.11 -2.83
C MET A 378 -20.45 37.68 -4.04
N ARG A 379 -21.23 36.59 -3.91
CA ARG A 379 -22.22 36.13 -4.90
C ARG A 379 -23.61 36.19 -4.31
#